data_AF-A0A973KKA4-F1
#
_entry.id   AF-A0A973KKA4-F1
#
_cell.length_a   1.000
_cell.length_b   1.000
_cell.length_c   1.000
_cell.angle_alpha   90.00
_cell.angle_beta   90.00
_cell.angle_gamma   90.00
#
_symmetry.space_group_name_H-M   'P 1'
#
loop_
_entity.id
_entity.type
_entity.pdbx_description
1 polymer ?
#
loop_
_entity_poly.entity_id
_entity_poly.type
_entity_poly.pdbx_seq_one_letter_code
_entity_poly.pdbx_strand_id
1 'polypeptide(L)'
;MTGRPDKLLDDRERQPWLRKLDRATAAHEASRKRLDELIADARTAGVPLTAIADHVPYSREWARRIADQIDAQREQASGADQ
;
A
#
# COMPACT_ATOMS: atom_id res chain seq x y z
N MET A 1 -36.56 6.94 -17.48
CA MET A 1 -36.14 5.55 -17.77
C MET A 1 -34.66 5.42 -17.45
N THR A 2 -34.30 5.14 -16.20
CA THR A 2 -32.92 4.83 -15.81
C THR A 2 -32.76 3.32 -15.85
N GLY A 3 -32.44 2.80 -17.04
CA GLY A 3 -32.15 1.39 -17.23
C GLY A 3 -30.91 1.00 -16.43
N ARG A 4 -31.10 0.31 -15.31
CA ARG A 4 -30.03 -0.50 -14.71
C ARG A 4 -29.62 -1.54 -15.76
N PRO A 5 -28.32 -1.83 -15.96
CA PRO A 5 -27.93 -2.97 -16.76
C PRO A 5 -28.35 -4.24 -16.02
N ASP A 6 -29.55 -4.74 -16.32
CA ASP A 6 -30.16 -5.93 -15.72
C ASP A 6 -29.59 -7.25 -16.29
N LYS A 7 -28.44 -7.18 -16.98
CA LYS A 7 -27.70 -8.36 -17.44
C LYS A 7 -26.31 -8.36 -16.83
N LEU A 8 -26.11 -9.28 -15.89
CA LEU A 8 -24.77 -9.73 -15.51
C LEU A 8 -24.10 -10.30 -16.77
N LEU A 9 -22.88 -9.86 -17.05
CA LEU A 9 -22.06 -10.38 -18.16
C LEU A 9 -21.93 -11.90 -18.05
N ASP A 10 -22.04 -12.62 -19.15
CA ASP A 10 -21.78 -14.06 -19.15
C ASP A 10 -20.27 -14.33 -18.94
N ASP A 11 -19.89 -15.56 -18.56
CA ASP A 11 -18.48 -15.88 -18.21
C ASP A 11 -17.50 -15.52 -19.33
N ARG A 12 -17.90 -15.72 -20.60
CA ARG A 12 -17.09 -15.38 -21.77
C ARG A 12 -16.86 -13.88 -21.91
N GLU A 13 -17.82 -13.05 -21.49
CA GLU A 13 -17.74 -11.60 -21.56
C GLU A 13 -17.01 -11.00 -20.33
N ARG A 14 -17.06 -11.68 -19.17
CA ARG A 14 -16.33 -11.29 -17.94
C ARG A 14 -14.82 -11.54 -18.02
N GLN A 15 -14.40 -12.65 -18.63
CA GLN A 15 -12.99 -13.05 -18.73
C GLN A 15 -12.01 -11.94 -19.20
N PRO A 16 -12.27 -11.15 -20.26
CA PRO A 16 -11.37 -10.08 -20.66
C PRO A 16 -11.29 -8.94 -19.62
N TRP A 17 -12.37 -8.66 -18.89
CA TRP A 17 -12.37 -7.68 -17.81
C TRP A 17 -11.57 -8.16 -16.60
N LEU A 18 -11.74 -9.42 -16.20
CA LEU A 18 -10.95 -10.02 -15.12
C LEU A 18 -9.46 -9.98 -15.45
N ARG A 19 -9.06 -10.36 -16.66
CA ARG A 19 -7.65 -10.26 -17.09
C ARG A 19 -7.10 -8.83 -17.08
N LYS A 20 -7.93 -7.82 -17.40
CA LYS A 20 -7.52 -6.41 -17.30
C LYS A 20 -7.33 -6.00 -15.84
N LEU A 21 -8.23 -6.43 -14.95
CA LEU A 21 -8.10 -6.21 -13.52
C LEU A 21 -6.86 -6.89 -12.96
N ASP A 22 -6.59 -8.15 -13.31
CA ASP A 22 -5.39 -8.87 -12.87
C ASP A 22 -4.11 -8.14 -13.28
N ARG A 23 -4.05 -7.64 -14.53
CA ARG A 23 -2.91 -6.84 -15.00
C ARG A 23 -2.78 -5.52 -14.26
N ALA A 24 -3.89 -4.82 -14.03
CA ALA A 24 -3.89 -3.57 -13.28
C ALA A 24 -3.44 -3.80 -11.83
N THR A 25 -3.91 -4.87 -11.20
CA THR A 25 -3.51 -5.28 -9.85
C THR A 25 -2.03 -5.61 -9.80
N ALA A 26 -1.50 -6.41 -10.73
CA ALA A 26 -0.08 -6.74 -10.79
C ALA A 26 0.80 -5.50 -11.01
N ALA A 27 0.40 -4.59 -11.89
CA ALA A 27 1.11 -3.33 -12.12
C ALA A 27 1.06 -2.42 -10.88
N HIS A 28 -0.07 -2.39 -10.18
CA HIS A 28 -0.22 -1.64 -8.93
C HIS A 28 0.65 -2.24 -7.82
N GLU A 29 0.69 -3.56 -7.67
CA GLU A 29 1.55 -4.24 -6.70
C GLU A 29 3.04 -3.97 -6.96
N ALA A 30 3.47 -4.01 -8.22
CA ALA A 30 4.85 -3.67 -8.59
C ALA A 30 5.18 -2.20 -8.27
N SER A 31 4.25 -1.30 -8.58
CA SER A 31 4.42 0.13 -8.26
C SER A 31 4.47 0.38 -6.75
N ARG A 32 3.68 -0.37 -5.97
CA ARG A 32 3.69 -0.32 -4.50
C ARG A 32 5.02 -0.79 -3.93
N LYS A 33 5.56 -1.92 -4.39
CA LYS A 33 6.87 -2.42 -3.94
C LYS A 33 7.97 -1.41 -4.20
N ARG A 34 7.98 -0.80 -5.40
CA ARG A 34 8.95 0.25 -5.73
C ARG A 34 8.81 1.48 -4.85
N LEU A 35 7.59 1.85 -4.48
CA LEU A 35 7.36 2.94 -3.54
C LEU A 35 7.89 2.61 -2.14
N ASP A 36 7.66 1.38 -1.65
CA ASP A 36 8.18 0.92 -0.37
C ASP A 36 9.72 0.95 -0.33
N GLU A 37 10.39 0.53 -1.41
CA GLU A 37 11.85 0.62 -1.58
C GLU A 37 12.34 2.07 -1.51
N LEU A 38 11.73 2.97 -2.28
CA LEU A 38 12.09 4.40 -2.27
C LEU A 38 11.91 5.04 -0.90
N ILE A 39 10.87 4.65 -0.17
CA ILE A 39 10.66 5.14 1.19
C ILE A 39 11.76 4.63 2.13
N ALA A 40 12.14 3.35 2.04
CA ALA A 40 13.22 2.78 2.83
C ALA A 40 14.57 3.49 2.54
N ASP A 41 14.85 3.77 1.27
CA ASP A 41 16.03 4.53 0.85
C ASP A 41 16.01 5.97 1.40
N ALA A 42 14.86 6.65 1.30
CA ALA A 42 14.70 8.00 1.86
C ALA A 42 14.91 8.04 3.38
N ARG A 43 14.42 7.03 4.10
CA ARG A 43 14.65 6.89 5.55
C ARG A 43 16.12 6.66 5.86
N THR A 44 16.79 5.81 5.09
CA THR A 44 18.24 5.55 5.22
C THR A 44 19.06 6.81 4.97
N ALA A 45 18.61 7.65 4.04
CA ALA A 45 19.19 8.96 3.76
C ALA A 45 18.89 10.03 4.83
N GLY A 46 18.08 9.71 5.85
CA GLY A 46 17.74 10.61 6.95
C GLY A 46 16.52 11.51 6.71
N VAL A 47 15.73 11.25 5.68
CA VAL A 47 14.48 12.00 5.45
C VAL A 47 13.45 11.63 6.52
N PRO A 48 12.85 12.61 7.22
CA PRO A 48 11.86 12.33 8.25
C PRO A 48 10.55 11.80 7.67
N LEU A 49 9.90 10.89 8.39
CA LEU A 49 8.64 10.25 7.97
C LEU A 49 7.51 11.25 7.71
N THR A 50 7.50 12.40 8.40
CA THR A 50 6.51 13.46 8.19
C THR A 50 6.60 14.04 6.79
N ALA A 51 7.81 14.36 6.32
CA ALA A 51 8.04 14.85 4.96
C ALA A 51 7.68 13.80 3.91
N ILE A 52 7.97 12.51 4.17
CA ILE A 52 7.57 11.41 3.27
C ILE A 52 6.04 11.29 3.21
N ALA A 53 5.35 11.42 4.36
CA ALA A 53 3.90 11.32 4.45
C ALA A 53 3.18 12.44 3.69
N ASP A 54 3.76 13.64 3.60
CA ASP A 54 3.21 14.76 2.83
C ASP A 54 3.17 14.46 1.32
N HIS A 55 4.06 13.60 0.83
CA HIS A 55 4.18 13.26 -0.59
C HIS A 55 3.55 11.92 -0.98
N VAL A 56 3.13 11.11 0.00
CA VAL A 56 2.56 9.77 -0.25
C VAL A 56 1.17 9.66 0.38
N PRO A 57 0.06 9.89 -0.35
CA PRO A 57 -1.29 9.89 0.21
C PRO A 57 -1.77 8.52 0.72
N TYR A 58 -1.20 7.42 0.22
CA TYR A 58 -1.42 6.05 0.73
C TYR A 58 -0.66 5.77 2.04
N SER A 59 0.13 6.73 2.52
CA SER A 59 0.95 6.60 3.73
C SER A 59 0.11 6.51 5.01
N ARG A 60 -1.19 6.81 5.04
CA ARG A 60 -1.90 6.90 6.33
C ARG A 60 -1.99 5.55 7.08
N GLU A 61 -2.31 4.47 6.38
CA GLU A 61 -2.27 3.09 6.93
C GLU A 61 -0.83 2.59 7.11
N TRP A 62 0.07 3.02 6.23
CA TRP A 62 1.47 2.59 6.22
C TRP A 62 2.29 3.25 7.33
N ALA A 63 2.16 4.56 7.53
CA ALA A 63 2.71 5.35 8.63
C ALA A 63 2.19 4.84 9.98
N ARG A 64 0.94 4.38 10.04
CA ARG A 64 0.40 3.72 11.24
C ARG A 64 1.15 2.41 11.51
N ARG A 65 1.27 1.51 10.52
CA ARG A 65 2.04 0.26 10.66
C ARG A 65 3.52 0.48 11.01
N ILE A 66 4.14 1.53 10.47
CA ILE A 66 5.53 1.88 10.77
C ILE A 66 5.66 2.47 12.17
N ALA A 67 4.74 3.33 12.61
CA ALA A 67 4.68 3.82 13.98
C ALA A 67 4.50 2.66 14.97
N ASP A 68 3.56 1.76 14.71
CA ASP A 68 3.33 0.55 15.51
C ASP A 68 4.59 -0.34 15.58
N GLN A 69 5.35 -0.47 14.48
CA GLN A 69 6.62 -1.22 14.46
C GLN A 69 7.73 -0.54 15.28
N ILE A 70 7.83 0.80 15.22
CA ILE A 70 8.84 1.55 15.97
C ILE A 70 8.54 1.51 17.46
N ASP A 71 7.26 1.65 17.85
CA ASP A 71 6.84 1.51 19.25
C ASP A 71 7.13 0.10 19.77
N ALA A 72 6.79 -0.95 18.99
CA ALA A 72 7.13 -2.32 19.35
C ALA A 72 8.65 -2.56 19.48
N GLN A 73 9.48 -1.91 18.64
CA GLN A 73 10.95 -1.99 18.76
C GLN A 73 11.46 -1.22 19.99
N ARG A 74 10.87 -0.09 20.35
CA ARG A 74 11.22 0.68 21.56
C ARG A 74 10.82 -0.06 22.84
N GLU A 75 9.67 -0.73 22.85
CA GLU A 75 9.25 -1.58 23.96
C GLU A 75 10.18 -2.79 24.13
N GLN A 76 10.59 -3.43 23.03
CA GLN A 76 11.59 -4.51 23.07
C GLN A 76 12.97 -4.04 23.54
N ALA A 77 13.40 -2.85 23.12
CA ALA A 77 14.68 -2.28 23.55
C ALA A 77 14.67 -1.80 25.02
N SER A 78 13.51 -1.41 25.54
CA SER A 78 13.35 -0.95 26.94
C SER A 78 13.07 -2.08 27.93
N GLY A 79 12.75 -3.29 27.45
CA GLY A 79 12.51 -4.49 28.26
C GLY A 79 13.74 -5.38 28.49
N ALA A 80 14.92 -4.99 27.99
CA ALA A 80 16.17 -5.76 28.12
C ALA A 80 17.07 -5.31 29.29
N ASP A 81 16.59 -4.39 30.14
CA ASP A 81 17.31 -3.85 31.31
C ASP A 81 16.55 -4.08 32.64
N GLN A 82 15.84 -5.21 32.76
CA GLN A 82 15.30 -5.71 34.04
C GLN A 82 15.69 -7.17 34.28
#